data_AF-A0A821PVS6-F1
#
_entry.id   AF-A0A821PVS6-F1
#
_cell.length_a   1.000
_cell.length_b   1.000
_cell.length_c   1.000
_cell.angle_alpha   90.00
_cell.angle_beta   90.00
_cell.angle_gamma   90.00
#
_symmetry.space_group_name_H-M   'P 1'
#
loop_
_entity.id
_entity.type
_entity.pdbx_description
1 polymer ?
#
loop_
_entity_poly.entity_id
_entity_poly.type
_entity_poly.pdbx_seq_one_letter_code
_entity_poly.pdbx_strand_id
1 'polypeptide(L)'
;IRLCRDFSSFNKFLEQQARDHHGKLTLRDLIIQPVQRIPRYELYIKDFLKCTNINHPDYQLLLKAQSEIHSLAEQIDQVQKEVGSTDLTVNNNSLEVVQDMIENLTD
;
A
#
# COMPACT_ATOMS: atom_id res chain seq x y z
N ILE A 1 -4.36 -8.93 1.60
CA ILE A 1 -4.90 -9.44 0.30
C ILE A 1 -5.10 -10.97 0.29
N ARG A 2 -4.57 -11.74 1.26
CA ARG A 2 -4.75 -13.21 1.35
C ARG A 2 -6.18 -13.72 1.59
N LEU A 3 -7.13 -12.86 1.99
CA LEU A 3 -8.49 -13.26 2.36
C LEU A 3 -9.46 -13.53 1.18
N CYS A 4 -9.08 -13.27 -0.07
CA CYS A 4 -10.04 -13.29 -1.20
C CYS A 4 -10.01 -14.55 -2.08
N ARG A 5 -9.36 -15.64 -1.65
CA ARG A 5 -9.28 -16.87 -2.46
C ARG A 5 -10.60 -17.67 -2.51
N ASP A 6 -11.50 -17.50 -1.54
CA ASP A 6 -12.69 -18.36 -1.40
C ASP A 6 -14.04 -17.76 -1.84
N PHE A 7 -14.09 -16.51 -2.30
CA PHE A 7 -15.36 -15.90 -2.73
C PHE A 7 -15.55 -15.99 -4.25
N SER A 8 -15.96 -17.16 -4.76
CA SER A 8 -16.24 -17.36 -6.19
C SER A 8 -17.30 -16.38 -6.72
N SER A 9 -18.28 -16.00 -5.89
CA SER A 9 -19.34 -15.03 -6.20
C SER A 9 -18.78 -13.61 -6.37
N PHE A 10 -17.80 -13.23 -5.54
CA PHE A 10 -17.18 -11.91 -5.60
C PHE A 10 -16.25 -11.78 -6.80
N ASN A 11 -15.46 -12.81 -7.11
CA ASN A 11 -14.62 -12.81 -8.32
C ASN A 11 -15.47 -12.68 -9.60
N LYS A 12 -16.61 -13.38 -9.68
CA LYS A 12 -17.55 -13.23 -10.79
C LYS A 12 -18.13 -11.81 -10.90
N PHE A 13 -18.44 -11.17 -9.76
CA PHE A 13 -18.86 -9.77 -9.73
C PHE A 13 -17.76 -8.84 -10.25
N LEU A 14 -16.51 -9.02 -9.80
CA LEU A 14 -15.37 -8.22 -10.27
C LEU A 14 -15.10 -8.37 -11.77
N GLU A 15 -15.20 -9.59 -12.29
CA GLU A 15 -15.08 -9.85 -13.74
C GLU A 15 -16.19 -9.16 -14.54
N GLN A 16 -17.42 -9.16 -14.02
CA GLN A 16 -18.54 -8.47 -14.67
C GLN A 16 -18.32 -6.96 -14.71
N GLN A 17 -17.94 -6.36 -13.57
CA GLN A 17 -17.64 -4.93 -13.50
C GLN A 17 -16.46 -4.54 -14.39
N ALA A 18 -15.41 -5.37 -14.47
CA ALA A 18 -14.29 -5.13 -15.38
C ALA A 18 -14.71 -5.15 -16.86
N ARG A 19 -15.63 -6.05 -17.25
CA ARG A 19 -16.19 -6.09 -18.62
C ARG A 19 -17.04 -4.85 -18.93
N ASP A 20 -17.90 -4.43 -18.00
CA ASP A 20 -18.76 -3.25 -18.15
C ASP A 20 -17.94 -1.95 -18.29
N HIS A 21 -16.75 -1.90 -17.67
CA HIS A 21 -15.77 -0.82 -17.81
C HIS A 21 -14.76 -1.01 -18.97
N HIS A 22 -15.03 -1.90 -19.93
CA HIS A 22 -14.15 -2.21 -21.07
C HIS A 22 -12.72 -2.62 -20.68
N GLY A 23 -12.53 -3.23 -19.51
CA GLY A 23 -11.22 -3.66 -19.02
C GLY A 23 -10.27 -2.52 -18.63
N LYS A 24 -10.74 -1.27 -18.57
CA LYS A 24 -9.87 -0.09 -18.38
C LYS A 24 -9.31 0.03 -16.97
N LEU A 25 -10.04 -0.42 -15.95
CA LEU A 25 -9.67 -0.32 -14.53
C LEU A 25 -10.23 -1.54 -13.78
N THR A 26 -9.37 -2.44 -13.34
CA THR A 26 -9.76 -3.49 -12.39
C THR A 26 -9.93 -2.89 -10.99
N LEU A 27 -10.65 -3.56 -10.08
CA LEU A 27 -10.74 -3.12 -8.69
C LEU A 27 -9.35 -2.97 -8.04
N ARG A 28 -8.40 -3.82 -8.43
CA ARG A 28 -7.00 -3.71 -8.00
C ARG A 28 -6.38 -2.41 -8.47
N ASP A 29 -6.62 -1.99 -9.71
CA ASP A 29 -6.13 -0.72 -10.24
C ASP A 29 -6.72 0.46 -9.49
N LEU A 30 -8.00 0.41 -9.14
CA LEU A 30 -8.69 1.44 -8.36
C LEU A 30 -8.16 1.54 -6.93
N ILE A 31 -7.92 0.41 -6.27
CA ILE A 31 -7.43 0.36 -4.88
C ILE A 31 -5.95 0.73 -4.77
N ILE A 32 -5.16 0.48 -5.82
CA ILE A 32 -3.73 0.82 -5.85
C ILE A 32 -3.50 2.31 -6.15
N GLN A 33 -4.43 2.97 -6.85
CA GLN A 33 -4.29 4.37 -7.25
C GLN A 33 -3.91 5.33 -6.10
N PRO A 34 -4.53 5.29 -4.90
CA PRO A 34 -4.17 6.19 -3.80
C PRO A 34 -2.70 6.08 -3.35
N VAL A 35 -2.18 4.86 -3.22
CA VAL A 35 -0.77 4.61 -2.85
C VAL A 35 0.19 5.04 -3.98
N GLN A 36 -0.18 4.81 -5.24
CA GLN A 36 0.66 5.21 -6.38
C GLN A 36 0.62 6.71 -6.71
N ARG A 37 -0.35 7.45 -6.19
CA ARG A 37 -0.55 8.86 -6.55
C ARG A 37 0.44 9.78 -5.86
N ILE A 38 0.86 9.42 -4.64
CA ILE A 38 1.76 10.24 -3.83
C ILE A 38 3.16 10.31 -4.44
N PRO A 39 3.80 9.19 -4.84
CA PRO A 39 5.09 9.26 -5.54
C PRO A 39 5.02 10.03 -6.87
N ARG A 40 3.90 9.94 -7.60
CA ARG A 40 3.70 10.71 -8.85
C ARG A 40 3.67 12.21 -8.61
N TYR A 41 2.94 12.67 -7.58
CA TYR A 41 2.90 14.10 -7.26
C TYR A 41 4.26 14.63 -6.82
N GLU A 42 5.07 13.84 -6.12
CA GLU A 42 6.44 14.23 -5.78
C GLU A 42 7.29 14.49 -7.03
N LEU A 43 7.17 13.62 -8.05
CA LEU A 43 7.86 13.81 -9.34
C LEU A 43 7.38 15.06 -10.07
N TYR A 44 6.06 15.29 -10.16
CA TYR A 44 5.52 16.47 -10.83
C TYR A 44 5.95 17.78 -10.16
N ILE A 45 5.94 17.84 -8.83
CA ILE A 45 6.40 19.05 -8.12
C ILE A 45 7.90 19.28 -8.32
N LYS A 46 8.72 18.21 -8.30
CA LYS A 46 10.15 18.30 -8.63
C LYS A 46 10.36 18.84 -10.04
N ASP A 47 9.55 18.42 -11.01
CA ASP A 47 9.64 18.91 -12.39
C ASP A 47 9.16 20.36 -12.52
N PHE A 48 8.11 20.76 -11.80
CA PHE A 48 7.69 22.16 -11.75
C PHE A 48 8.75 23.07 -11.13
N LEU A 49 9.44 22.62 -10.09
CA LEU A 49 10.53 23.38 -9.47
C LEU A 49 11.72 23.58 -10.42
N LYS A 50 12.02 22.62 -11.31
CA LYS A 50 13.07 22.78 -12.34
C LYS A 50 12.72 23.87 -13.36
N CYS A 51 11.43 24.05 -13.64
CA CYS A 51 10.94 24.99 -14.65
C CYS A 51 10.52 26.35 -14.05
N THR A 52 10.48 26.48 -12.73
CA THR A 52 10.04 27.70 -12.02
C THR A 52 11.24 28.45 -11.47
N ASN A 53 11.38 29.73 -11.83
CA ASN A 53 12.45 30.59 -11.31
C ASN A 53 12.24 30.88 -9.81
N ILE A 54 13.33 31.02 -9.04
CA ILE A 54 13.29 31.37 -7.61
C ILE A 54 12.54 32.67 -7.30
N ASN A 55 12.51 33.61 -8.25
CA ASN A 55 11.79 34.88 -8.11
C ASN A 55 10.29 34.78 -8.44
N HIS A 56 9.82 33.60 -8.88
CA HIS A 56 8.41 33.38 -9.18
C HIS A 56 7.60 33.27 -7.88
N PRO A 57 6.40 33.89 -7.78
CA PRO A 57 5.58 33.82 -6.57
C PRO A 57 5.25 32.38 -6.15
N ASP A 58 5.08 31.48 -7.11
CA ASP A 58 4.76 30.07 -6.83
C ASP A 58 5.97 29.23 -6.41
N TYR A 59 7.20 29.71 -6.54
CA TYR A 59 8.39 28.92 -6.21
C TYR A 59 8.41 28.48 -4.75
N GLN A 60 8.06 29.39 -3.83
CA GLN A 60 7.95 29.10 -2.40
C GLN A 60 6.79 28.14 -2.09
N LEU A 61 5.68 28.25 -2.82
CA LEU A 61 4.54 27.35 -2.69
C LEU A 61 4.89 25.93 -3.16
N LEU A 62 5.64 25.82 -4.25
CA LEU A 62 6.11 24.54 -4.78
C LEU A 62 7.12 23.87 -3.84
N LEU A 63 8.03 24.63 -3.20
CA LEU A 63 8.93 24.09 -2.18
C LEU A 63 8.17 23.56 -0.96
N LYS A 64 7.17 24.31 -0.49
CA LYS A 64 6.31 23.86 0.61
C LYS A 64 5.55 22.58 0.24
N ALA A 65 4.94 22.56 -0.94
CA ALA A 65 4.22 21.38 -1.43
C ALA A 65 5.14 20.17 -1.62
N GLN A 66 6.39 20.38 -2.06
CA GLN A 66 7.40 19.31 -2.15
C GLN A 66 7.67 18.70 -0.77
N SER A 67 7.87 19.53 0.24
CA SER A 67 8.15 19.07 1.61
C SER A 67 6.97 18.30 2.20
N GLU A 68 5.74 18.79 2.03
CA GLU A 68 4.53 18.14 2.55
C GLU A 68 4.29 16.77 1.88
N ILE A 69 4.42 16.70 0.54
CA ILE A 69 4.24 15.44 -0.18
C ILE A 69 5.36 14.43 0.15
N HIS A 70 6.59 14.90 0.33
CA HIS A 70 7.69 14.04 0.74
C HIS A 70 7.45 13.42 2.12
N SER A 71 7.06 14.23 3.11
CA SER A 71 6.72 13.72 4.44
C SER A 71 5.56 12.72 4.42
N LEU A 72 4.55 12.97 3.57
CA LEU A 72 3.42 12.06 3.42
C LEU A 72 3.84 10.73 2.76
N ALA A 73 4.78 10.75 1.81
CA ALA A 73 5.35 9.54 1.22
C ALA A 73 6.10 8.71 2.27
N GLU A 74 6.94 9.34 3.10
CA GLU A 74 7.66 8.66 4.19
C GLU A 74 6.71 8.03 5.22
N GLN A 75 5.62 8.72 5.57
CA GLN A 75 4.61 8.18 6.49
C GLN A 75 3.93 6.94 5.91
N ILE A 76 3.63 6.93 4.61
CA ILE A 76 3.05 5.76 3.95
C ILE A 76 4.03 4.59 3.91
N ASP A 77 5.30 4.85 3.59
CA ASP A 77 6.34 3.81 3.57
C ASP A 77 6.54 3.18 4.96
N GLN A 78 6.50 4.01 6.02
CA GLN A 78 6.60 3.54 7.39
C GLN A 78 5.39 2.66 7.78
N VAL A 79 4.17 3.06 7.45
CA VAL A 79 2.95 2.27 7.70
C VAL A 79 2.98 0.95 6.92
N GLN A 80 3.46 0.94 5.67
CA GLN A 80 3.59 -0.31 4.90
C GLN A 80 4.60 -1.27 5.54
N LYS A 81 5.70 -0.76 6.09
CA LYS A 81 6.70 -1.55 6.79
C LYS A 81 6.14 -2.19 8.06
N GLU A 82 5.37 -1.44 8.84
CA GLU A 82 4.71 -1.94 10.06
C GLU A 82 3.68 -3.02 9.74
N VAL A 83 2.84 -2.81 8.73
CA VAL A 83 1.85 -3.81 8.26
C VAL A 83 2.54 -5.08 7.75
N GLY A 84 3.68 -4.96 7.06
CA GLY A 84 4.48 -6.09 6.61
C GLY A 84 5.19 -6.84 7.74
N SER A 85 5.57 -6.16 8.82
CA SER A 85 6.19 -6.78 10.01
C SER A 85 5.19 -7.51 10.90
N THR A 86 3.92 -7.05 10.98
CA THR A 86 2.88 -7.72 11.79
C THR A 86 2.42 -9.08 11.22
N ASP A 87 2.60 -9.34 9.92
CA ASP A 87 2.23 -10.62 9.30
C ASP A 87 3.23 -11.76 9.62
N LEU A 88 4.34 -11.49 10.31
CA LEU A 88 5.39 -12.47 10.64
C LEU A 88 5.38 -12.97 12.09
N THR A 89 4.53 -12.43 12.98
CA THR A 89 4.60 -12.73 14.44
C THR A 89 3.47 -13.60 15.01
N VAL A 90 2.56 -14.16 14.20
CA VAL A 90 1.42 -14.96 14.72
C VAL A 90 1.62 -16.47 14.64
N ASN A 91 2.70 -17.00 14.04
CA ASN A 91 2.79 -18.44 13.84
C ASN A 91 4.19 -18.97 14.14
N ASN A 92 4.46 -19.30 15.42
CA ASN A 92 5.45 -20.32 15.83
C ASN A 92 5.39 -20.67 17.33
N ASN A 93 4.90 -19.79 18.21
CA ASN A 93 4.98 -20.05 19.67
C ASN A 93 3.91 -21.00 20.23
N SER A 94 2.82 -21.29 19.49
CA SER A 94 1.77 -22.21 19.97
C SER A 94 2.00 -23.67 19.60
N LEU A 95 2.82 -23.95 18.58
CA LEU A 95 3.14 -25.32 18.17
C LEU A 95 4.20 -25.96 19.08
N GLU A 96 5.18 -25.17 19.53
CA GLU A 96 6.22 -25.64 20.47
C GLU A 96 5.64 -26.03 21.84
N VAL A 97 4.68 -25.25 22.35
CA VAL A 97 4.00 -25.53 23.63
C VAL A 97 3.13 -26.79 23.56
N VAL A 98 2.48 -27.03 22.42
CA VAL A 98 1.66 -28.24 22.22
C VAL A 98 2.56 -29.47 22.05
N GLN A 99 3.72 -29.31 21.40
CA GLN A 99 4.67 -30.41 21.20
C GLN A 99 5.34 -30.84 22.51
N ASP A 100 5.73 -29.88 23.34
CA ASP A 100 6.30 -30.13 24.67
C ASP A 100 5.27 -30.78 25.64
N MET A 101 3.99 -30.45 25.52
CA MET A 101 2.92 -31.11 26.29
C MET A 101 2.66 -32.56 25.85
N ILE A 102 2.83 -32.89 24.58
CA ILE A 102 2.62 -34.25 24.06
C ILE A 102 3.80 -35.16 24.45
N GLU A 103 5.03 -34.65 24.43
CA GLU A 103 6.22 -35.43 24.84
C GLU A 103 6.16 -35.78 26.33
N ASN A 104 5.71 -34.87 27.18
CA ASN A 104 5.56 -35.11 28.63
C ASN A 104 4.35 -35.98 29.04
N LEU A 105 3.50 -36.38 28.08
CA LEU A 105 2.37 -37.31 28.31
C LEU A 105 2.67 -38.75 27.86
N THR A 106 3.84 -38.99 27.25
CA THR A 106 4.18 -40.28 26.63
C THR A 106 5.27 -41.07 27.40
N ASP A 107 5.57 -40.71 28.65
CA ASP A 107 6.38 -41.51 29.59
C ASP A 107 5.57 -41.90 30.84
#